data_AF-A0A4R2NNC7-F1
#
_entry.id   AF-A0A4R2NNC7-F1
#
_cell.length_a   1.000
_cell.length_b   1.000
_cell.length_c   1.000
_cell.angle_alpha   90.00
_cell.angle_beta   90.00
_cell.angle_gamma   90.00
#
_symmetry.space_group_name_H-M   'P 1'
#
loop_
_entity.id
_entity.type
_entity.pdbx_description
1 polymer ?
#
loop_
_entity_poly.entity_id
_entity_poly.type
_entity_poly.pdbx_seq_one_letter_code
_entity_poly.pdbx_strand_id
1 'polypeptide(L)'
;MPAAPQQKEPLVPVWDIWVRLFHWTLAASIAGAAATGFLGDARWLAVHLTCGLSAAALVLARIVWGVLGSTHARFADFLPHPRAVIAHMFGNGPRHLGHNPLGALMVLAIIGAITALTVTGLIGLGGWLRNGPFAADLGTAGGRQALELHELLAWAVLAMVALHLPGVFHERHRRSDPLIRAMLTGRKPARAGDARAHAAQPQGQRALKIIAMLGALLGLATAGLSARTVPDLPAPMPPVVAEECGACHMTFHPSLLPAASWHDMMSGLDDHFGENAALSADLTAEIEDWLTAHAAETVETAPARLFANPNPEAPGSITRTAAWKRLHGDLPDSLFARAPIYARTNCIACHGDAETGLFSPFALSIPKETSR
;
A
#
# COMPACT_ATOMS: atom_id res chain seq x y z
N MET A 1 14.81 -60.25 -20.96
CA MET A 1 15.46 -59.70 -19.76
C MET A 1 14.39 -58.97 -18.95
N PRO A 2 14.06 -59.37 -17.71
CA PRO A 2 13.16 -58.60 -16.87
C PRO A 2 13.82 -57.25 -16.54
N ALA A 3 13.06 -56.15 -16.65
CA ALA A 3 13.53 -54.81 -16.33
C ALA A 3 14.02 -54.79 -14.86
N ALA A 4 15.24 -54.29 -14.64
CA ALA A 4 15.77 -54.08 -13.30
C ALA A 4 14.78 -53.21 -12.50
N PRO A 5 14.50 -53.53 -11.22
CA PRO A 5 13.56 -52.76 -10.42
C PRO A 5 14.06 -51.32 -10.32
N GLN A 6 13.25 -50.35 -10.79
CA GLN A 6 13.54 -48.94 -10.60
C GLN A 6 13.66 -48.67 -9.10
N GLN A 7 14.88 -48.45 -8.62
CA GLN A 7 15.12 -48.02 -7.25
C GLN A 7 14.39 -46.68 -7.06
N LYS A 8 13.42 -46.64 -6.15
CA LYS A 8 12.70 -45.41 -5.82
C LYS A 8 13.70 -44.38 -5.31
N GLU A 9 13.78 -43.25 -6.00
CA GLU A 9 14.63 -42.12 -5.63
C GLU A 9 14.33 -41.69 -4.18
N PRO A 10 15.33 -41.63 -3.28
CA PRO A 10 15.08 -41.28 -1.88
C PRO A 10 14.63 -39.82 -1.75
N LEU A 11 13.58 -39.59 -0.97
CA LEU A 11 13.06 -38.25 -0.70
C LEU A 11 13.88 -37.58 0.40
N VAL A 12 14.52 -36.45 0.08
CA VAL A 12 15.29 -35.65 1.03
C VAL A 12 14.55 -34.36 1.41
N PRO A 13 14.69 -33.86 2.66
CA PRO A 13 14.15 -32.57 3.06
C PRO A 13 14.90 -31.45 2.33
N VAL A 14 14.14 -30.56 1.70
CA VAL A 14 14.67 -29.39 0.97
C VAL A 14 14.10 -28.10 1.57
N TRP A 15 12.78 -27.99 1.62
CA TRP A 15 12.12 -26.79 2.14
C TRP A 15 11.63 -27.05 3.56
N ASP A 16 12.25 -26.40 4.54
CA ASP A 16 11.75 -26.42 5.90
C ASP A 16 10.35 -25.78 6.00
N ILE A 17 9.66 -26.00 7.13
CA ILE A 17 8.30 -25.50 7.33
C ILE A 17 8.21 -23.97 7.23
N TRP A 18 9.24 -23.26 7.70
CA TRP A 18 9.27 -21.79 7.73
C TRP A 18 9.35 -21.20 6.33
N VAL A 19 10.16 -21.79 5.44
CA VAL A 19 10.23 -21.38 4.03
C VAL A 19 8.88 -21.60 3.33
N ARG A 20 8.18 -22.71 3.62
CA ARG A 20 6.88 -23.00 2.99
C ARG A 20 5.78 -22.06 3.50
N LEU A 21 5.72 -21.84 4.81
CA LEU A 21 4.79 -20.86 5.40
C LEU A 21 5.06 -19.46 4.88
N PHE A 22 6.32 -19.03 4.84
CA PHE A 22 6.73 -17.76 4.24
C PHE A 22 6.22 -17.65 2.80
N HIS A 23 6.50 -18.65 1.95
CA HIS A 23 6.14 -18.58 0.53
C HIS A 23 4.63 -18.42 0.32
N TRP A 24 3.82 -19.29 0.91
CA TRP A 24 2.37 -19.27 0.70
C TRP A 24 1.70 -18.06 1.35
N THR A 25 2.17 -17.65 2.53
CA THR A 25 1.64 -16.44 3.17
C THR A 25 2.05 -15.19 2.40
N LEU A 26 3.29 -15.11 1.90
CA LEU A 26 3.72 -13.99 1.08
C LEU A 26 2.94 -13.91 -0.24
N ALA A 27 2.72 -15.05 -0.91
CA ALA A 27 1.90 -15.11 -2.11
C ALA A 27 0.47 -14.61 -1.86
N ALA A 28 -0.14 -15.03 -0.73
CA ALA A 28 -1.46 -14.53 -0.31
C ALA A 28 -1.44 -13.02 0.00
N SER A 29 -0.43 -12.52 0.71
CA SER A 29 -0.28 -11.09 0.99
C SER A 29 -0.12 -10.25 -0.29
N ILE A 30 0.69 -10.71 -1.25
CA ILE A 30 0.86 -10.02 -2.54
C ILE A 30 -0.45 -10.03 -3.32
N ALA A 31 -1.15 -11.18 -3.39
CA ALA A 31 -2.43 -11.27 -4.08
C ALA A 31 -3.50 -10.37 -3.43
N GLY A 32 -3.56 -10.33 -2.10
CA GLY A 32 -4.46 -9.46 -1.36
C GLY A 32 -4.15 -7.97 -1.60
N ALA A 33 -2.88 -7.58 -1.46
CA ALA A 33 -2.44 -6.20 -1.70
C ALA A 33 -2.70 -5.76 -3.14
N ALA A 34 -2.45 -6.64 -4.13
CA ALA A 34 -2.72 -6.35 -5.53
C ALA A 34 -4.22 -6.23 -5.81
N ALA A 35 -5.05 -7.13 -5.29
CA ALA A 35 -6.50 -7.06 -5.45
C ALA A 35 -7.06 -5.76 -4.87
N THR A 36 -6.66 -5.40 -3.65
CA THR A 36 -7.15 -4.17 -3.02
C THR A 36 -6.54 -2.90 -3.60
N GLY A 37 -5.31 -2.96 -4.12
CA GLY A 37 -4.61 -1.80 -4.68
C GLY A 37 -5.01 -1.47 -6.13
N PHE A 38 -5.25 -2.48 -6.97
CA PHE A 38 -5.60 -2.27 -8.38
C PHE A 38 -7.11 -2.31 -8.66
N LEU A 39 -7.88 -3.05 -7.85
CA LEU A 39 -9.33 -3.25 -8.07
C LEU A 39 -10.19 -2.65 -6.96
N GLY A 40 -9.59 -2.33 -5.81
CA GLY A 40 -10.31 -1.78 -4.66
C GLY A 40 -10.37 -0.24 -4.67
N ASP A 41 -11.36 0.30 -3.99
CA ASP A 41 -11.45 1.73 -3.65
C ASP A 41 -10.84 2.02 -2.26
N ALA A 42 -10.94 3.28 -1.83
CA ALA A 42 -10.39 3.77 -0.56
C ALA A 42 -10.79 2.94 0.69
N ARG A 43 -11.94 2.25 0.67
CA ARG A 43 -12.41 1.41 1.78
C ARG A 43 -11.53 0.17 1.99
N TRP A 44 -10.81 -0.25 0.96
CA TRP A 44 -9.91 -1.39 1.00
C TRP A 44 -8.49 -1.05 1.45
N LEU A 45 -8.21 0.23 1.74
CA LEU A 45 -6.87 0.68 2.12
C LEU A 45 -6.36 -0.04 3.38
N ALA A 46 -7.20 -0.23 4.39
CA ALA A 46 -6.79 -0.95 5.60
C ALA A 46 -6.33 -2.40 5.31
N VAL A 47 -7.01 -3.08 4.39
CA VAL A 47 -6.64 -4.43 3.94
C VAL A 47 -5.36 -4.39 3.12
N HIS A 48 -5.21 -3.41 2.22
CA HIS A 48 -3.99 -3.20 1.44
C HIS A 48 -2.77 -3.01 2.36
N LEU A 49 -2.88 -2.12 3.35
CA LEU A 49 -1.83 -1.87 4.34
C LEU A 49 -1.52 -3.10 5.18
N THR A 50 -2.54 -3.85 5.62
CA THR A 50 -2.36 -5.09 6.38
C THR A 50 -1.58 -6.13 5.56
N CYS A 51 -1.93 -6.30 4.29
CA CYS A 51 -1.23 -7.18 3.37
C CYS A 51 0.23 -6.73 3.14
N GLY A 52 0.44 -5.43 2.90
CA GLY A 52 1.77 -4.85 2.68
C GLY A 52 2.68 -4.98 3.90
N LEU A 53 2.19 -4.63 5.09
CA LEU A 53 2.92 -4.77 6.35
C LEU A 53 3.20 -6.23 6.70
N SER A 54 2.27 -7.14 6.40
CA SER A 54 2.50 -8.59 6.54
C SER A 54 3.60 -9.07 5.60
N ALA A 55 3.60 -8.62 4.34
CA ALA A 55 4.66 -8.94 3.38
C ALA A 55 6.03 -8.39 3.85
N ALA A 56 6.07 -7.17 4.37
CA ALA A 56 7.28 -6.56 4.94
C ALA A 56 7.84 -7.39 6.11
N ALA A 57 6.99 -7.77 7.06
CA ALA A 57 7.38 -8.60 8.20
C ALA A 57 7.89 -9.98 7.76
N LEU A 58 7.22 -10.60 6.79
CA LEU A 58 7.63 -11.88 6.20
C LEU A 58 8.98 -11.77 5.50
N VAL A 59 9.23 -10.70 4.74
CA VAL A 59 10.51 -10.48 4.06
C VAL A 59 11.63 -10.24 5.07
N LEU A 60 11.41 -9.45 6.11
CA LEU A 60 12.36 -9.28 7.21
C LEU A 60 12.71 -10.63 7.86
N ALA A 61 11.68 -11.41 8.21
CA ALA A 61 11.86 -12.75 8.77
C ALA A 61 12.63 -13.66 7.80
N ARG A 62 12.34 -13.59 6.51
CA ARG A 62 13.00 -14.39 5.47
C ARG A 62 14.47 -14.00 5.29
N ILE A 63 14.82 -12.72 5.41
CA ILE A 63 16.22 -12.26 5.35
C ILE A 63 17.01 -12.87 6.51
N VAL A 64 16.51 -12.78 7.74
CA VAL A 64 17.15 -13.39 8.91
C VAL A 64 17.24 -14.92 8.76
N TRP A 65 16.15 -15.56 8.34
CA TRP A 65 16.11 -17.00 8.09
C TRP A 65 17.05 -17.42 6.93
N GLY A 66 17.29 -16.53 5.97
CA GLY A 66 18.23 -16.72 4.87
C GLY A 66 19.70 -16.64 5.27
N VAL A 67 20.00 -16.26 6.50
CA VAL A 67 21.36 -16.30 7.05
C VAL A 67 21.52 -17.45 8.03
N LEU A 68 20.50 -17.76 8.82
CA LEU A 68 20.57 -18.66 9.99
C LEU A 68 19.73 -19.95 9.87
N GLY A 69 18.90 -20.08 8.84
CA GLY A 69 17.98 -21.19 8.64
C GLY A 69 18.63 -22.49 8.19
N SER A 70 17.80 -23.41 7.69
CA SER A 70 18.27 -24.69 7.14
C SER A 70 19.12 -24.52 5.88
N THR A 71 19.90 -25.54 5.51
CA THR A 71 20.85 -25.50 4.37
C THR A 71 20.28 -24.81 3.14
N HIS A 72 19.14 -25.28 2.62
CA HIS A 72 18.53 -24.74 1.40
C HIS A 72 17.75 -23.43 1.58
N ALA A 73 17.55 -22.99 2.83
CA ALA A 73 16.99 -21.68 3.12
C ALA A 73 18.04 -20.56 3.02
N ARG A 74 19.33 -20.89 3.16
CA ARG A 74 20.40 -19.89 3.27
C ARG A 74 20.76 -19.30 1.91
N PHE A 75 20.94 -17.98 1.84
CA PHE A 75 21.35 -17.31 0.60
C PHE A 75 22.67 -17.85 0.05
N ALA A 76 23.61 -18.21 0.94
CA ALA A 76 24.89 -18.80 0.56
C ALA A 76 24.76 -20.16 -0.17
N ASP A 77 23.65 -20.89 -0.01
CA ASP A 77 23.42 -22.16 -0.70
C ASP A 77 23.02 -21.97 -2.17
N PHE A 78 22.39 -20.84 -2.49
CA PHE A 78 21.78 -20.63 -3.81
C PHE A 78 22.17 -19.35 -4.53
N LEU A 79 23.05 -18.51 -3.95
CA LEU A 79 23.53 -17.31 -4.62
C LEU A 79 24.27 -17.69 -5.92
N PRO A 80 23.73 -17.37 -7.10
CA PRO A 80 24.24 -17.93 -8.33
C PRO A 80 25.45 -17.15 -8.84
N HIS A 81 26.48 -17.86 -9.29
CA HIS A 81 27.57 -17.24 -10.06
C HIS A 81 27.09 -16.95 -11.49
N PRO A 82 27.52 -15.84 -12.16
CA PRO A 82 27.09 -15.51 -13.53
C PRO A 82 27.21 -16.66 -14.54
N ARG A 83 28.31 -17.43 -14.47
CA ARG A 83 28.52 -18.64 -15.28
C ARG A 83 27.44 -19.71 -15.08
N ALA A 84 26.94 -19.89 -13.85
CA ALA A 84 25.89 -20.87 -13.55
C ALA A 84 24.54 -20.45 -14.13
N VAL A 85 24.26 -19.14 -14.16
CA VAL A 85 23.06 -18.57 -14.81
C VAL A 85 23.09 -18.87 -16.31
N ILE A 86 24.20 -18.55 -16.98
CA ILE A 86 24.39 -18.80 -18.42
C ILE A 86 24.26 -20.31 -18.72
N ALA A 87 24.97 -21.16 -17.97
CA ALA A 87 24.90 -22.61 -18.15
C ALA A 87 23.47 -23.16 -17.95
N HIS A 88 22.71 -22.62 -16.99
CA HIS A 88 21.34 -23.02 -16.76
C HIS A 88 20.40 -22.60 -17.91
N MET A 89 20.56 -21.38 -18.43
CA MET A 89 19.79 -20.90 -19.60
C MET A 89 19.98 -21.82 -20.81
N PHE A 90 21.22 -22.22 -21.11
CA PHE A 90 21.52 -23.12 -22.22
C PHE A 90 21.32 -24.61 -21.91
N GLY A 91 20.95 -24.98 -20.67
CA GLY A 91 20.67 -26.37 -20.30
C GLY A 91 21.85 -27.23 -19.90
N ASN A 92 23.05 -26.66 -19.86
CA ASN A 92 24.29 -27.35 -19.56
C ASN A 92 24.61 -27.39 -18.05
N GLY A 93 23.73 -26.84 -17.20
CA GLY A 93 23.91 -26.79 -15.75
C GLY A 93 23.40 -28.03 -14.99
N PRO A 94 23.94 -28.31 -13.79
CA PRO A 94 23.46 -29.42 -12.95
C PRO A 94 22.03 -29.18 -12.47
N ARG A 95 21.36 -30.27 -12.05
CA ARG A 95 20.07 -30.18 -11.37
C ARG A 95 20.29 -29.67 -9.94
N HIS A 96 19.41 -28.79 -9.45
CA HIS A 96 19.54 -28.21 -8.11
C HIS A 96 18.42 -28.73 -7.21
N LEU A 97 18.77 -29.21 -6.01
CA LEU A 97 17.78 -29.59 -5.01
C LEU A 97 17.05 -28.35 -4.47
N GLY A 98 17.81 -27.33 -4.04
CA GLY A 98 17.28 -26.02 -3.67
C GLY A 98 16.86 -25.17 -4.87
N HIS A 99 17.23 -23.89 -4.89
CA HIS A 99 16.96 -23.03 -6.03
C HIS A 99 17.94 -23.30 -7.16
N ASN A 100 17.43 -23.36 -8.39
CA ASN A 100 18.28 -23.23 -9.58
C ASN A 100 18.72 -21.76 -9.76
N PRO A 101 19.71 -21.46 -10.63
CA PRO A 101 20.23 -20.11 -10.78
C PRO A 101 19.19 -19.04 -11.15
N LEU A 102 18.21 -19.35 -12.02
CA LEU A 102 17.16 -18.38 -12.38
C LEU A 102 16.15 -18.18 -11.25
N GLY A 103 15.78 -19.25 -10.55
CA GLY A 103 14.94 -19.21 -9.37
C GLY A 103 15.58 -18.42 -8.24
N ALA A 104 16.90 -18.55 -8.05
CA ALA A 104 17.66 -17.77 -7.09
C ALA A 104 17.62 -16.27 -7.39
N LEU A 105 17.84 -15.88 -8.66
CA LEU A 105 17.71 -14.47 -9.08
C LEU A 105 16.29 -13.94 -8.86
N MET A 106 15.26 -14.73 -9.18
CA MET A 106 13.87 -14.34 -8.95
C MET A 106 13.57 -14.09 -7.47
N VAL A 107 14.05 -14.97 -6.56
CA VAL A 107 13.87 -14.79 -5.12
C VAL A 107 14.52 -13.49 -4.63
N LEU A 108 15.76 -13.21 -5.07
CA LEU A 108 16.46 -11.98 -4.69
C LEU A 108 15.76 -10.73 -5.24
N ALA A 109 15.29 -10.78 -6.49
CA ALA A 109 14.58 -9.69 -7.13
C ALA A 109 13.24 -9.39 -6.43
N ILE A 110 12.45 -10.42 -6.12
CA ILE A 110 11.17 -10.26 -5.40
C ILE A 110 11.39 -9.72 -3.99
N ILE A 111 12.38 -10.23 -3.24
CA ILE A 111 12.72 -9.72 -1.90
C ILE A 111 13.12 -8.24 -1.97
N GLY A 112 13.96 -7.87 -2.92
CA GLY A 112 14.38 -6.48 -3.12
C GLY A 112 13.21 -5.56 -3.48
N ALA A 113 12.36 -5.98 -4.41
CA ALA A 113 11.22 -5.21 -4.86
C ALA A 113 10.16 -5.03 -3.75
N ILE A 114 9.88 -6.06 -2.94
CA ILE A 114 8.95 -5.93 -1.80
C ILE A 114 9.52 -5.02 -0.72
N THR A 115 10.84 -5.06 -0.50
CA THR A 115 11.51 -4.13 0.42
C THR A 115 11.35 -2.69 -0.08
N ALA A 116 11.58 -2.44 -1.37
CA ALA A 116 11.38 -1.13 -1.99
C ALA A 116 9.90 -0.68 -1.94
N LEU A 117 8.95 -1.59 -2.19
CA LEU A 117 7.51 -1.34 -2.03
C LEU A 117 7.16 -0.93 -0.60
N THR A 118 7.74 -1.61 0.39
CA THR A 118 7.51 -1.29 1.80
C THR A 118 7.97 0.14 2.12
N VAL A 119 9.18 0.50 1.70
CA VAL A 119 9.75 1.84 1.95
C VAL A 119 8.92 2.92 1.27
N THR A 120 8.64 2.75 -0.04
CA THR A 120 7.85 3.71 -0.81
C THR A 120 6.41 3.82 -0.31
N GLY A 121 5.80 2.72 0.11
CA GLY A 121 4.45 2.69 0.68
C GLY A 121 4.36 3.41 2.03
N LEU A 122 5.34 3.23 2.91
CA LEU A 122 5.41 3.96 4.18
C LEU A 122 5.65 5.46 3.97
N ILE A 123 6.50 5.83 3.00
CA ILE A 123 6.71 7.23 2.61
C ILE A 123 5.42 7.82 2.05
N GLY A 124 4.70 7.09 1.19
CA GLY A 124 3.41 7.51 0.66
C GLY A 124 2.37 7.71 1.76
N LEU A 125 2.28 6.76 2.70
CA LEU A 125 1.39 6.86 3.87
C LEU A 125 1.70 8.10 4.71
N GLY A 126 2.97 8.39 4.95
CA GLY A 126 3.42 9.58 5.67
C GLY A 126 3.19 10.88 4.91
N GLY A 127 3.76 11.00 3.70
CA GLY A 127 3.78 12.25 2.96
C GLY A 127 2.43 12.62 2.35
N TRP A 128 1.71 11.64 1.79
CA TRP A 128 0.44 11.90 1.07
C TRP A 128 -0.78 11.83 1.99
N LEU A 129 -0.88 10.77 2.80
CA LEU A 129 -2.02 10.57 3.71
C LEU A 129 -1.81 11.19 5.09
N ARG A 130 -0.63 11.80 5.35
CA ARG A 130 -0.29 12.44 6.62
C ARG A 130 -0.44 11.49 7.81
N ASN A 131 -0.09 10.21 7.61
CA ASN A 131 -0.25 9.16 8.61
C ASN A 131 1.02 8.30 8.79
N GLY A 132 1.23 7.78 9.99
CA GLY A 132 2.33 6.86 10.26
C GLY A 132 3.70 7.54 10.45
N PRO A 133 4.79 6.77 10.41
CA PRO A 133 6.08 7.19 10.98
C PRO A 133 6.74 8.36 10.26
N PHE A 134 6.44 8.55 8.98
CA PHE A 134 7.04 9.61 8.15
C PHE A 134 6.14 10.84 7.97
N ALA A 135 4.97 10.89 8.62
CA ALA A 135 4.01 11.98 8.45
C ALA A 135 4.60 13.35 8.86
N ALA A 136 5.40 13.38 9.91
CA ALA A 136 6.02 14.61 10.40
C ALA A 136 7.21 15.11 9.55
N ASP A 137 7.84 14.24 8.74
CA ASP A 137 9.09 14.58 8.04
C ASP A 137 8.90 14.90 6.55
N LEU A 138 7.81 14.43 5.94
CA LEU A 138 7.65 14.45 4.48
C LEU A 138 6.36 15.18 4.11
N GLY A 139 6.43 16.13 3.17
CA GLY A 139 5.26 16.78 2.60
C GLY A 139 4.60 15.97 1.48
N THR A 140 3.50 16.50 0.94
CA THR A 140 2.67 15.86 -0.09
C THR A 140 3.40 15.58 -1.40
N ALA A 141 4.37 16.41 -1.78
CA ALA A 141 5.15 16.21 -3.01
C ALA A 141 6.00 14.93 -2.95
N GLY A 142 6.74 14.73 -1.84
CA GLY A 142 7.53 13.53 -1.62
C GLY A 142 6.65 12.29 -1.46
N GLY A 143 5.52 12.42 -0.76
CA GLY A 143 4.53 11.35 -0.65
C GLY A 143 3.98 10.89 -2.00
N ARG A 144 3.63 11.84 -2.88
CA ARG A 144 3.12 11.54 -4.23
C ARG A 144 4.15 10.84 -5.10
N GLN A 145 5.39 11.34 -5.13
CA GLN A 145 6.48 10.70 -5.89
C GLN A 145 6.74 9.27 -5.41
N ALA A 146 6.68 9.03 -4.09
CA ALA A 146 6.83 7.69 -3.56
C ALA A 146 5.67 6.76 -3.95
N LEU A 147 4.43 7.26 -4.00
CA LEU A 147 3.29 6.48 -4.47
C LEU A 147 3.38 6.15 -5.97
N GLU A 148 3.88 7.07 -6.80
CA GLU A 148 4.14 6.82 -8.22
C GLU A 148 5.21 5.72 -8.40
N LEU A 149 6.29 5.77 -7.62
CA LEU A 149 7.30 4.71 -7.59
C LEU A 149 6.74 3.40 -7.02
N HIS A 150 5.86 3.46 -6.01
CA HIS A 150 5.19 2.31 -5.43
C HIS A 150 4.35 1.58 -6.48
N GLU A 151 3.58 2.31 -7.28
CA GLU A 151 2.79 1.74 -8.37
C GLU A 151 3.67 1.08 -9.43
N LEU A 152 4.77 1.75 -9.84
CA LEU A 152 5.73 1.18 -10.79
C LEU A 152 6.35 -0.13 -10.27
N LEU A 153 6.75 -0.15 -8.99
CA LEU A 153 7.29 -1.34 -8.35
C LEU A 153 6.24 -2.45 -8.22
N ALA A 154 4.97 -2.10 -8.00
CA ALA A 154 3.88 -3.07 -7.93
C ALA A 154 3.67 -3.77 -9.28
N TRP A 155 3.66 -3.01 -10.38
CA TRP A 155 3.66 -3.57 -11.73
C TRP A 155 4.86 -4.46 -12.01
N ALA A 156 6.06 -4.06 -11.57
CA ALA A 156 7.26 -4.88 -11.69
C ALA A 156 7.14 -6.21 -10.93
N VAL A 157 6.58 -6.20 -9.72
CA VAL A 157 6.31 -7.43 -8.94
C VAL A 157 5.29 -8.32 -9.66
N LEU A 158 4.21 -7.77 -10.19
CA LEU A 158 3.23 -8.54 -10.95
C LEU A 158 3.85 -9.17 -12.20
N ALA A 159 4.71 -8.44 -12.92
CA ALA A 159 5.46 -8.98 -14.05
C ALA A 159 6.41 -10.11 -13.61
N MET A 160 7.11 -9.96 -12.48
CA MET A 160 7.95 -11.02 -11.92
C MET A 160 7.15 -12.26 -11.53
N VAL A 161 5.97 -12.10 -10.93
CA VAL A 161 5.06 -13.21 -10.62
C VAL A 161 4.58 -13.89 -11.90
N ALA A 162 4.21 -13.10 -12.91
CA ALA A 162 3.78 -13.60 -14.22
C ALA A 162 4.90 -14.36 -14.96
N LEU A 163 6.18 -14.02 -14.72
CA LEU A 163 7.33 -14.79 -15.23
C LEU A 163 7.64 -16.01 -14.36
N HIS A 164 7.47 -15.89 -13.05
CA HIS A 164 7.74 -16.95 -12.08
C HIS A 164 6.86 -18.18 -12.32
N LEU A 165 5.55 -18.01 -12.49
CA LEU A 165 4.61 -19.13 -12.63
C LEU A 165 4.92 -20.01 -13.86
N PRO A 166 5.05 -19.48 -15.09
CA PRO A 166 5.48 -20.26 -16.24
C PRO A 166 6.88 -20.86 -16.06
N GLY A 167 7.81 -20.13 -15.41
CA GLY A 167 9.14 -20.63 -15.10
C GLY A 167 9.12 -21.90 -14.25
N VAL A 168 8.24 -21.95 -13.23
CA VAL A 168 8.03 -23.15 -12.41
C VAL A 168 7.50 -24.31 -13.25
N PHE A 169 6.55 -24.07 -14.16
CA PHE A 169 6.05 -25.11 -15.06
C PHE A 169 7.14 -25.57 -16.04
N HIS A 170 7.89 -24.65 -16.64
CA HIS A 170 8.97 -24.98 -17.56
C HIS A 170 10.02 -25.88 -16.90
N GLU A 171 10.49 -25.51 -15.70
CA GLU A 171 11.49 -26.29 -14.98
C GLU A 171 10.94 -27.66 -14.53
N ARG A 172 9.67 -27.71 -14.12
CA ARG A 172 8.99 -28.99 -13.81
C ARG A 172 9.04 -29.94 -14.99
N HIS A 173 8.73 -29.49 -16.21
CA HIS A 173 8.74 -30.35 -17.40
C HIS A 173 10.16 -30.73 -17.80
N ARG A 174 11.07 -29.74 -17.84
CA ARG A 174 12.46 -29.93 -18.28
C ARG A 174 13.26 -30.87 -17.39
N ARG A 175 13.08 -30.77 -16.07
CA ARG A 175 13.86 -31.54 -15.06
C ARG A 175 13.07 -32.67 -14.41
N SER A 176 11.78 -32.83 -14.76
CA SER A 176 10.85 -33.76 -14.09
C SER A 176 10.88 -33.60 -12.57
N ASP A 177 10.88 -32.33 -12.12
CA ASP A 177 11.00 -31.96 -10.72
C ASP A 177 9.63 -31.60 -10.13
N PRO A 178 9.22 -32.21 -9.00
CA PRO A 178 7.92 -31.95 -8.40
C PRO A 178 7.91 -30.65 -7.59
N LEU A 179 8.19 -29.50 -8.22
CA LEU A 179 8.42 -28.20 -7.55
C LEU A 179 7.24 -27.76 -6.66
N ILE A 180 6.02 -27.78 -7.20
CA ILE A 180 4.81 -27.38 -6.45
C ILE A 180 4.59 -28.33 -5.27
N ARG A 181 4.68 -29.64 -5.50
CA ARG A 181 4.54 -30.65 -4.44
C ARG A 181 5.63 -30.49 -3.37
N ALA A 182 6.86 -30.16 -3.77
CA ALA A 182 7.94 -29.88 -2.83
C ALA A 182 7.66 -28.64 -1.98
N MET A 183 7.02 -27.61 -2.52
CA MET A 183 6.58 -26.45 -1.72
C MET A 183 5.39 -26.73 -0.79
N LEU A 184 4.76 -27.90 -0.90
CA LEU A 184 3.75 -28.37 0.06
C LEU A 184 4.38 -29.32 1.09
N THR A 185 5.13 -30.33 0.63
CA THR A 185 5.65 -31.41 1.48
C THR A 185 7.02 -31.10 2.09
N GLY A 186 7.77 -30.16 1.52
CA GLY A 186 9.14 -29.84 1.88
C GLY A 186 10.19 -30.82 1.37
N ARG A 187 9.83 -31.81 0.54
CA ARG A 187 10.74 -32.88 0.11
C ARG A 187 10.86 -32.98 -1.40
N LYS A 188 12.06 -33.33 -1.88
CA LYS A 188 12.35 -33.64 -3.30
C LYS A 188 13.08 -34.98 -3.42
N PRO A 189 12.93 -35.71 -4.54
CA PRO A 189 13.75 -36.89 -4.80
C PRO A 189 15.20 -36.48 -5.09
N ALA A 190 16.14 -37.10 -4.40
CA ALA A 190 17.57 -36.95 -4.66
C ALA A 190 18.00 -37.85 -5.82
N ARG A 191 18.80 -37.31 -6.74
CA ARG A 191 19.32 -38.02 -7.91
C ARG A 191 20.84 -37.90 -7.98
N ALA A 192 21.46 -38.88 -8.63
CA ALA A 192 22.88 -38.80 -8.93
C ALA A 192 23.16 -37.59 -9.83
N GLY A 193 24.18 -36.79 -9.50
CA GLY A 193 24.54 -35.58 -10.25
C GLY A 193 23.83 -34.30 -9.82
N ASP A 194 23.03 -34.33 -8.76
CA ASP A 194 22.50 -33.10 -8.14
C ASP A 194 23.64 -32.19 -7.65
N ALA A 195 23.46 -30.89 -7.81
CA ALA A 195 24.38 -29.86 -7.35
C ALA A 195 24.58 -29.99 -5.82
N ARG A 196 25.84 -29.86 -5.39
CA ARG A 196 26.19 -29.93 -3.97
C ARG A 196 25.66 -28.70 -3.24
N ALA A 197 24.98 -28.96 -2.12
CA ALA A 197 24.53 -27.93 -1.21
C ALA A 197 25.66 -27.49 -0.27
N HIS A 198 25.64 -26.24 0.18
CA HIS A 198 26.50 -25.74 1.23
C HIS A 198 25.93 -26.12 2.61
N ALA A 199 26.20 -27.37 3.01
CA ALA A 199 25.70 -27.93 4.26
C ALA A 199 25.94 -27.01 5.46
N ALA A 200 24.87 -26.72 6.20
CA ALA A 200 24.90 -25.82 7.34
C ALA A 200 24.08 -26.38 8.50
N GLN A 201 24.58 -26.18 9.72
CA GLN A 201 23.81 -26.47 10.93
C GLN A 201 22.76 -25.38 11.15
N PRO A 202 21.46 -25.73 11.26
CA PRO A 202 20.39 -24.75 11.41
C PRO A 202 20.43 -24.08 12.79
N GLN A 203 20.35 -22.75 12.83
CA GLN A 203 20.32 -21.94 14.05
C GLN A 203 18.93 -21.33 14.29
N GLY A 204 17.87 -22.11 14.10
CA GLY A 204 16.48 -21.64 14.07
C GLY A 204 16.04 -20.86 15.31
N GLN A 205 16.40 -21.29 16.52
CA GLN A 205 16.05 -20.57 17.75
C GLN A 205 16.70 -19.18 17.81
N ARG A 206 17.96 -19.06 17.37
CA ARG A 206 18.66 -17.78 17.31
C ARG A 206 18.01 -16.85 16.29
N ALA A 207 17.63 -17.39 15.13
CA ALA A 207 16.90 -16.66 14.10
C ALA A 207 15.58 -16.10 14.64
N LEU A 208 14.77 -16.93 15.32
CA LEU A 208 13.48 -16.50 15.90
C LEU A 208 13.65 -15.38 16.94
N LYS A 209 14.67 -15.47 17.81
CA LYS A 209 14.97 -14.40 18.78
C LYS A 209 15.33 -13.08 18.08
N ILE A 210 16.15 -13.14 17.03
CA ILE A 210 16.53 -11.95 16.24
C ILE A 210 15.31 -11.36 15.53
N ILE A 211 14.46 -12.19 14.91
CA ILE A 211 13.23 -11.74 14.25
C ILE A 211 12.31 -11.03 15.24
N ALA A 212 12.07 -11.63 16.42
CA ALA A 212 11.24 -11.04 17.45
C ALA A 212 11.81 -9.71 17.96
N MET A 213 13.12 -9.64 18.19
CA MET A 213 13.81 -8.42 18.61
C MET A 213 13.70 -7.30 17.55
N LEU A 214 13.99 -7.61 16.29
CA LEU A 214 13.89 -6.64 15.19
C LEU A 214 12.44 -6.17 15.01
N GLY A 215 11.47 -7.07 15.10
CA GLY A 215 10.04 -6.71 15.05
C GLY A 215 9.64 -5.77 16.19
N ALA A 216 10.07 -6.06 17.43
CA ALA A 216 9.80 -5.20 18.58
C ALA A 216 10.45 -3.81 18.45
N LEU A 217 11.72 -3.76 18.02
CA LEU A 217 12.43 -2.50 17.80
C LEU A 217 11.79 -1.67 16.70
N LEU A 218 11.41 -2.30 15.58
CA LEU A 218 10.73 -1.61 14.49
C LEU A 218 9.34 -1.11 14.90
N GLY A 219 8.59 -1.91 15.68
CA GLY A 219 7.30 -1.50 16.23
C GLY A 219 7.41 -0.30 17.16
N LEU A 220 8.38 -0.31 18.08
CA LEU A 220 8.65 0.80 18.99
C LEU A 220 9.10 2.07 18.23
N ALA A 221 10.03 1.92 17.27
CA ALA A 221 10.47 3.03 16.44
C ALA A 221 9.30 3.63 15.63
N THR A 222 8.47 2.79 15.02
CA THR A 222 7.29 3.23 14.26
C THR A 222 6.30 3.96 15.14
N ALA A 223 6.01 3.45 16.35
CA ALA A 223 5.12 4.10 17.31
C ALA A 223 5.67 5.45 17.76
N GLY A 224 6.96 5.52 18.12
CA GLY A 224 7.61 6.77 18.52
C GLY A 224 7.63 7.81 17.41
N LEU A 225 7.92 7.41 16.17
CA LEU A 225 7.92 8.31 15.02
C LEU A 225 6.51 8.80 14.67
N SER A 226 5.50 7.94 14.78
CA SER A 226 4.09 8.27 14.49
C SER A 226 3.44 9.14 15.57
N ALA A 227 4.03 9.20 16.78
CA ALA A 227 3.57 10.04 17.87
C ALA A 227 4.04 11.51 17.76
N ARG A 228 4.90 11.82 16.79
CA ARG A 228 5.37 13.19 16.55
C ARG A 228 4.27 14.07 15.97
N THR A 229 4.30 15.36 16.31
CA THR A 229 3.40 16.35 15.73
C THR A 229 3.66 16.50 14.25
N VAL A 230 2.59 16.42 13.45
CA VAL A 230 2.65 16.60 12.01
C VAL A 230 2.42 18.08 11.70
N PRO A 231 3.36 18.78 11.03
CA PRO A 231 3.19 20.19 10.70
C PRO A 231 2.16 20.37 9.58
N ASP A 232 1.72 21.61 9.36
CA ASP A 232 0.93 22.03 8.20
C ASP A 232 -0.35 21.19 7.96
N LEU A 233 -0.94 20.72 9.06
CA LEU A 233 -2.27 20.10 9.05
C LEU A 233 -3.37 21.18 9.04
N PRO A 234 -4.56 20.85 8.51
CA PRO A 234 -5.75 21.67 8.65
C PRO A 234 -5.97 22.16 10.09
N ALA A 235 -6.24 23.45 10.25
CA ALA A 235 -6.56 24.02 11.54
C ALA A 235 -7.99 23.63 11.97
N PRO A 236 -8.24 23.42 13.27
CA PRO A 236 -9.60 23.23 13.76
C PRO A 236 -10.49 24.42 13.41
N MET A 237 -11.72 24.14 13.02
CA MET A 237 -12.70 25.14 12.63
C MET A 237 -13.15 25.99 13.83
N PRO A 238 -13.11 27.34 13.74
CA PRO A 238 -13.62 28.22 14.77
C PRO A 238 -15.14 28.08 14.94
N PRO A 239 -15.68 28.27 16.16
CA PRO A 239 -17.12 28.21 16.40
C PRO A 239 -17.93 29.17 15.53
N VAL A 240 -17.44 30.40 15.31
CA VAL A 240 -18.13 31.41 14.47
C VAL A 240 -18.30 30.93 13.03
N VAL A 241 -17.27 30.30 12.44
CA VAL A 241 -17.34 29.75 11.08
C VAL A 241 -18.29 28.56 11.06
N ALA A 242 -18.24 27.68 12.07
CA ALA A 242 -19.12 26.54 12.15
C ALA A 242 -20.59 26.93 12.32
N GLU A 243 -20.88 27.98 13.09
CA GLU A 243 -22.23 28.49 13.35
C GLU A 243 -22.81 29.18 12.11
N GLU A 244 -22.09 30.15 11.54
CA GLU A 244 -22.58 30.96 10.43
C GLU A 244 -22.58 30.16 9.10
N CYS A 245 -21.53 29.39 8.82
CA CYS A 245 -21.43 28.62 7.56
C CYS A 245 -22.07 27.22 7.64
N GLY A 246 -22.36 26.71 8.84
CA GLY A 246 -22.97 25.40 9.05
C GLY A 246 -24.50 25.39 9.11
N ALA A 247 -25.15 26.55 9.07
CA ALA A 247 -26.59 26.69 9.25
C ALA A 247 -27.42 26.03 8.12
N CYS A 248 -26.91 26.03 6.89
CA CYS A 248 -27.63 25.55 5.69
C CYS A 248 -27.11 24.21 5.16
N HIS A 249 -25.81 23.97 5.27
CA HIS A 249 -25.13 22.76 4.81
C HIS A 249 -23.99 22.40 5.77
N MET A 250 -23.37 21.23 5.60
CA MET A 250 -22.17 20.89 6.37
C MET A 250 -21.07 21.95 6.20
N THR A 251 -20.26 22.21 7.21
CA THR A 251 -19.24 23.24 7.06
C THR A 251 -18.07 22.72 6.24
N PHE A 252 -17.83 23.34 5.07
CA PHE A 252 -16.72 22.98 4.22
C PHE A 252 -15.42 23.53 4.80
N HIS A 253 -14.45 22.65 5.05
CA HIS A 253 -13.15 23.08 5.52
C HIS A 253 -12.43 23.91 4.42
N PRO A 254 -11.77 25.04 4.76
CA PRO A 254 -11.16 25.96 3.79
C PRO A 254 -10.10 25.32 2.89
N SER A 255 -9.50 24.22 3.33
CA SER A 255 -8.55 23.45 2.52
C SER A 255 -9.13 22.86 1.22
N LEU A 256 -10.42 22.98 0.95
CA LEU A 256 -11.08 22.44 -0.25
C LEU A 256 -11.19 23.42 -1.42
N LEU A 257 -10.77 24.67 -1.25
CA LEU A 257 -10.72 25.68 -2.32
C LEU A 257 -9.54 26.63 -2.10
N PRO A 258 -9.03 27.28 -3.16
CA PRO A 258 -8.00 28.30 -3.03
C PRO A 258 -8.55 29.57 -2.36
N ALA A 259 -7.65 30.36 -1.76
CA ALA A 259 -8.02 31.61 -1.06
C ALA A 259 -8.85 32.56 -1.95
N ALA A 260 -8.51 32.67 -3.23
CA ALA A 260 -9.26 33.49 -4.17
C ALA A 260 -10.74 33.07 -4.31
N SER A 261 -11.02 31.76 -4.32
CA SER A 261 -12.39 31.26 -4.41
C SER A 261 -13.19 31.50 -3.12
N TRP A 262 -12.52 31.50 -1.96
CA TRP A 262 -13.16 31.89 -0.70
C TRP A 262 -13.47 33.38 -0.65
N HIS A 263 -12.53 34.24 -1.06
CA HIS A 263 -12.75 35.67 -1.17
C HIS A 263 -13.94 36.02 -2.08
N ASP A 264 -13.99 35.42 -3.28
CA ASP A 264 -15.10 35.61 -4.22
C ASP A 264 -16.44 35.19 -3.60
N MET A 265 -16.45 34.09 -2.83
CA MET A 265 -17.66 33.58 -2.17
C MET A 265 -18.13 34.48 -1.03
N MET A 266 -17.21 34.98 -0.20
CA MET A 266 -17.51 35.89 0.91
C MET A 266 -17.98 37.27 0.41
N SER A 267 -17.48 37.71 -0.74
CA SER A 267 -17.88 38.96 -1.38
C SER A 267 -19.31 38.93 -1.97
N GLY A 268 -19.88 37.74 -2.21
CA GLY A 268 -21.17 37.54 -2.86
C GLY A 268 -22.20 36.80 -2.00
N LEU A 269 -22.13 36.92 -0.67
CA LEU A 269 -23.03 36.21 0.24
C LEU A 269 -24.52 36.58 0.11
N ASP A 270 -24.84 37.73 -0.48
CA ASP A 270 -26.21 38.14 -0.77
C ASP A 270 -26.88 37.29 -1.87
N ASP A 271 -26.10 36.61 -2.70
CA ASP A 271 -26.52 35.57 -3.65
C ASP A 271 -25.63 34.31 -3.54
N HIS A 272 -25.76 33.61 -2.43
CA HIS A 272 -25.05 32.38 -2.12
C HIS A 272 -25.79 31.17 -2.71
N PHE A 273 -25.59 30.91 -4.00
CA PHE A 273 -26.23 29.83 -4.76
C PHE A 273 -27.77 29.94 -4.82
N GLY A 274 -28.28 31.16 -4.95
CA GLY A 274 -29.71 31.44 -5.00
C GLY A 274 -30.38 31.64 -3.64
N GLU A 275 -29.60 31.60 -2.55
CA GLU A 275 -30.03 31.91 -1.18
C GLU A 275 -29.27 33.14 -0.66
N ASN A 276 -29.88 33.90 0.26
CA ASN A 276 -29.20 35.02 0.91
C ASN A 276 -28.55 34.56 2.22
N ALA A 277 -27.21 34.58 2.25
CA ALA A 277 -26.38 34.24 3.39
C ALA A 277 -25.59 35.45 3.92
N ALA A 278 -26.06 36.68 3.67
CA ALA A 278 -25.36 37.89 4.07
C ALA A 278 -25.21 38.00 5.60
N LEU A 279 -24.00 38.35 6.03
CA LEU A 279 -23.63 38.55 7.43
C LEU A 279 -23.33 40.03 7.69
N SER A 280 -23.10 40.37 8.97
CA SER A 280 -22.56 41.70 9.31
C SER A 280 -21.16 41.87 8.75
N ALA A 281 -20.76 43.11 8.45
CA ALA A 281 -19.44 43.39 7.89
C ALA A 281 -18.28 42.85 8.76
N ASP A 282 -18.42 42.93 10.08
CA ASP A 282 -17.42 42.42 11.03
C ASP A 282 -17.29 40.89 10.95
N LEU A 283 -18.41 40.16 10.91
CA LEU A 283 -18.41 38.70 10.78
C LEU A 283 -17.91 38.23 9.41
N THR A 284 -18.31 38.92 8.35
CA THR A 284 -17.82 38.63 6.99
C THR A 284 -16.29 38.73 6.95
N ALA A 285 -15.72 39.80 7.51
CA ALA A 285 -14.27 39.99 7.54
C ALA A 285 -13.56 38.92 8.40
N GLU A 286 -14.07 38.63 9.60
CA GLU A 286 -13.49 37.61 10.49
C GLU A 286 -13.48 36.21 9.85
N ILE A 287 -14.58 35.81 9.21
CA ILE A 287 -14.71 34.52 8.56
C ILE A 287 -13.83 34.45 7.31
N GLU A 288 -13.83 35.50 6.48
CA GLU A 288 -13.01 35.56 5.26
C GLU A 288 -11.51 35.48 5.58
N ASP A 289 -11.05 36.23 6.59
CA ASP A 289 -9.66 36.19 7.06
C ASP A 289 -9.27 34.77 7.48
N TRP A 290 -10.14 34.08 8.21
CA TRP A 290 -9.87 32.70 8.61
C TRP A 290 -9.86 31.73 7.43
N LEU A 291 -10.84 31.81 6.52
CA LEU A 291 -10.95 30.94 5.35
C LEU A 291 -9.73 31.07 4.43
N THR A 292 -9.32 32.31 4.14
CA THR A 292 -8.20 32.59 3.25
C THR A 292 -6.84 32.22 3.88
N ALA A 293 -6.69 32.38 5.20
CA ALA A 293 -5.48 31.95 5.92
C ALA A 293 -5.31 30.42 5.97
N HIS A 294 -6.40 29.65 5.87
CA HIS A 294 -6.40 28.19 5.97
C HIS A 294 -6.84 27.49 4.66
N ALA A 295 -6.73 28.21 3.54
CA ALA A 295 -7.11 27.74 2.22
C ALA A 295 -6.24 26.58 1.71
N ALA A 296 -6.59 26.02 0.55
CA ALA A 296 -5.91 24.85 -0.02
C ALA A 296 -4.40 25.05 -0.21
N GLU A 297 -3.92 26.27 -0.40
CA GLU A 297 -2.50 26.60 -0.59
C GLU A 297 -1.67 26.52 0.71
N THR A 298 -2.31 26.57 1.88
CA THR A 298 -1.62 26.74 3.17
C THR A 298 -1.45 25.46 3.96
N VAL A 299 -2.01 24.34 3.48
CA VAL A 299 -1.94 23.04 4.18
C VAL A 299 -1.34 21.93 3.30
N GLU A 300 -0.61 21.01 3.90
CA GLU A 300 0.06 19.90 3.22
C GLU A 300 -0.76 18.61 3.32
N THR A 301 -1.95 18.57 2.72
CA THR A 301 -2.78 17.35 2.66
C THR A 301 -3.12 16.94 1.23
N ALA A 302 -3.38 15.65 1.02
CA ALA A 302 -3.83 15.16 -0.27
C ALA A 302 -5.09 15.89 -0.78
N PRO A 303 -6.16 16.10 0.01
CA PRO A 303 -7.32 16.89 -0.43
C PRO A 303 -6.92 18.29 -0.86
N ALA A 304 -6.15 19.04 -0.05
CA ALA A 304 -5.78 20.39 -0.39
C ALA A 304 -5.02 20.50 -1.73
N ARG A 305 -4.07 19.59 -1.96
CA ARG A 305 -3.34 19.54 -3.25
C ARG A 305 -4.24 19.20 -4.43
N LEU A 306 -5.22 18.34 -4.24
CA LEU A 306 -6.14 17.94 -5.31
C LEU A 306 -7.14 19.06 -5.64
N PHE A 307 -7.61 19.77 -4.62
CA PHE A 307 -8.65 20.78 -4.74
C PHE A 307 -8.14 22.22 -4.92
N ALA A 308 -6.82 22.45 -4.85
CA ALA A 308 -6.20 23.76 -5.09
C ALA A 308 -6.49 24.37 -6.48
N ASN A 309 -6.92 23.55 -7.46
CA ASN A 309 -7.29 24.04 -8.79
C ASN A 309 -8.83 24.00 -8.96
N PRO A 310 -9.51 25.15 -8.87
CA PRO A 310 -10.96 25.22 -8.95
C PRO A 310 -11.46 25.04 -10.39
N ASN A 311 -12.78 24.93 -10.57
CA ASN A 311 -13.38 24.95 -11.90
C ASN A 311 -13.43 26.40 -12.41
N PRO A 312 -12.86 26.73 -13.60
CA PRO A 312 -12.86 28.10 -14.11
C PRO A 312 -14.24 28.72 -14.31
N GLU A 313 -15.26 27.91 -14.60
CA GLU A 313 -16.65 28.36 -14.82
C GLU A 313 -17.46 28.42 -13.51
N ALA A 314 -16.96 27.83 -12.43
CA ALA A 314 -17.61 27.84 -11.12
C ALA A 314 -16.56 27.73 -10.00
N PRO A 315 -15.79 28.80 -9.74
CA PRO A 315 -14.64 28.75 -8.84
C PRO A 315 -15.01 28.33 -7.41
N GLY A 316 -16.17 28.75 -6.91
CA GLY A 316 -16.68 28.38 -5.59
C GLY A 316 -17.30 26.97 -5.48
N SER A 317 -17.36 26.18 -6.56
CA SER A 317 -18.05 24.90 -6.56
C SER A 317 -17.11 23.71 -6.43
N ILE A 318 -16.98 23.18 -5.20
CA ILE A 318 -16.16 22.01 -4.86
C ILE A 318 -16.55 20.79 -5.72
N THR A 319 -17.85 20.52 -5.89
CA THR A 319 -18.37 19.36 -6.64
C THR A 319 -18.15 19.46 -8.15
N ARG A 320 -17.91 20.67 -8.69
CA ARG A 320 -17.60 20.89 -10.11
C ARG A 320 -16.10 20.83 -10.43
N THR A 321 -15.22 20.74 -9.42
CA THR A 321 -13.77 20.59 -9.63
C THR A 321 -13.43 19.29 -10.36
N ALA A 322 -12.30 19.29 -11.08
CA ALA A 322 -11.81 18.08 -11.74
C ALA A 322 -11.46 16.98 -10.72
N ALA A 323 -10.92 17.37 -9.55
CA ALA A 323 -10.60 16.44 -8.46
C ALA A 323 -11.83 15.71 -7.93
N TRP A 324 -12.91 16.43 -7.64
CA TRP A 324 -14.14 15.83 -7.15
C TRP A 324 -14.72 14.84 -8.16
N LYS A 325 -14.81 15.23 -9.44
CA LYS A 325 -15.29 14.38 -10.53
C LYS A 325 -14.43 13.13 -10.71
N ARG A 326 -13.11 13.23 -10.57
CA ARG A 326 -12.22 12.06 -10.66
C ARG A 326 -12.42 11.09 -9.51
N LEU A 327 -12.62 11.59 -8.29
CA LEU A 327 -12.75 10.76 -7.09
C LEU A 327 -14.15 10.15 -6.92
N HIS A 328 -15.19 10.83 -7.41
CA HIS A 328 -16.59 10.46 -7.19
C HIS A 328 -17.37 10.17 -8.46
N GLY A 329 -16.78 10.35 -9.65
CA GLY A 329 -17.47 10.24 -10.95
C GLY A 329 -17.99 8.85 -11.27
N ASP A 330 -17.32 7.81 -10.77
CA ASP A 330 -17.73 6.41 -10.96
C ASP A 330 -18.79 5.95 -9.94
N LEU A 331 -19.16 6.81 -8.97
CA LEU A 331 -20.19 6.50 -8.00
C LEU A 331 -21.59 6.73 -8.61
N PRO A 332 -22.54 5.79 -8.41
CA PRO A 332 -23.86 5.90 -9.00
C PRO A 332 -24.69 7.02 -8.36
N ASP A 333 -25.54 7.69 -9.13
CA ASP A 333 -26.46 8.73 -8.62
C ASP A 333 -27.35 8.22 -7.48
N SER A 334 -27.72 6.94 -7.52
CA SER A 334 -28.52 6.29 -6.47
C SER A 334 -27.83 6.29 -5.11
N LEU A 335 -26.49 6.35 -5.06
CA LEU A 335 -25.76 6.51 -3.80
C LEU A 335 -26.07 7.86 -3.16
N PHE A 336 -25.97 8.94 -3.95
CA PHE A 336 -26.21 10.31 -3.46
C PHE A 336 -27.69 10.58 -3.16
N ALA A 337 -28.60 9.80 -3.75
CA ALA A 337 -30.03 9.87 -3.47
C ALA A 337 -30.45 9.17 -2.17
N ARG A 338 -29.58 8.38 -1.52
CA ARG A 338 -29.93 7.70 -0.25
C ARG A 338 -30.25 8.72 0.83
N ALA A 339 -31.27 8.45 1.64
CA ALA A 339 -31.73 9.38 2.68
C ALA A 339 -30.62 9.92 3.62
N PRO A 340 -29.63 9.12 4.07
CA PRO A 340 -28.55 9.65 4.91
C PRO A 340 -27.56 10.58 4.18
N ILE A 341 -27.44 10.48 2.84
CA ILE A 341 -26.50 11.26 2.03
C ILE A 341 -27.21 12.46 1.41
N TYR A 342 -28.37 12.23 0.79
CA TYR A 342 -29.33 13.18 0.19
C TYR A 342 -28.80 14.18 -0.85
N ALA A 343 -27.50 14.47 -0.90
CA ALA A 343 -26.87 15.37 -1.85
C ALA A 343 -25.37 15.07 -2.01
N ARG A 344 -24.80 15.46 -3.16
CA ARG A 344 -23.35 15.38 -3.44
C ARG A 344 -22.51 16.30 -2.55
N THR A 345 -23.12 17.32 -1.96
CA THR A 345 -22.51 18.31 -1.07
C THR A 345 -22.46 17.86 0.39
N ASN A 346 -23.20 16.82 0.77
CA ASN A 346 -23.16 16.27 2.12
C ASN A 346 -22.00 15.29 2.28
N CYS A 347 -20.78 15.82 2.25
CA CYS A 347 -19.56 15.01 2.34
C CYS A 347 -19.46 14.31 3.71
N ILE A 348 -19.92 14.93 4.80
CA ILE A 348 -19.83 14.39 6.17
C ILE A 348 -20.61 13.08 6.35
N ALA A 349 -21.67 12.84 5.57
CA ALA A 349 -22.39 11.58 5.59
C ALA A 349 -21.52 10.38 5.21
N CYS A 350 -20.52 10.57 4.35
CA CYS A 350 -19.58 9.53 3.94
C CYS A 350 -18.20 9.67 4.60
N HIS A 351 -17.75 10.90 4.82
CA HIS A 351 -16.44 11.23 5.38
C HIS A 351 -16.59 11.75 6.80
N GLY A 352 -16.43 10.88 7.80
CA GLY A 352 -16.66 11.23 9.20
C GLY A 352 -15.71 12.29 9.76
N ASP A 353 -14.65 12.62 9.03
CA ASP A 353 -13.68 13.67 9.36
C ASP A 353 -13.72 14.86 8.39
N ALA A 354 -14.78 15.01 7.58
CA ALA A 354 -14.86 16.04 6.54
C ALA A 354 -14.59 17.46 7.04
N GLU A 355 -15.10 17.81 8.22
CA GLU A 355 -14.93 19.12 8.85
C GLU A 355 -13.48 19.38 9.31
N THR A 356 -12.67 18.34 9.47
CA THR A 356 -11.24 18.48 9.78
C THR A 356 -10.40 18.80 8.55
N GLY A 357 -10.95 18.77 7.34
CA GLY A 357 -10.19 18.98 6.10
C GLY A 357 -9.22 17.85 5.72
N LEU A 358 -9.09 16.80 6.55
CA LEU A 358 -8.19 15.67 6.29
C LEU A 358 -8.74 14.70 5.24
N PHE A 359 -10.07 14.49 5.22
CA PHE A 359 -10.75 13.50 4.36
C PHE A 359 -10.02 12.16 4.31
N SER A 360 -9.67 11.66 5.49
CA SER A 360 -8.89 10.44 5.64
C SER A 360 -9.66 9.25 5.08
N PRO A 361 -9.04 8.40 4.25
CA PRO A 361 -9.65 7.14 3.84
C PRO A 361 -10.04 6.24 5.02
N PHE A 362 -9.43 6.41 6.20
CA PHE A 362 -9.76 5.68 7.41
C PHE A 362 -11.04 6.15 8.09
N ALA A 363 -11.51 7.36 7.79
CA ALA A 363 -12.77 7.94 8.27
C ALA A 363 -13.92 7.79 7.26
N LEU A 364 -13.67 7.10 6.13
CA LEU A 364 -14.68 6.85 5.10
C LEU A 364 -15.62 5.71 5.51
N SER A 365 -16.91 6.00 5.60
CA SER A 365 -17.96 5.02 5.84
C SER A 365 -19.18 5.39 5.00
N ILE A 366 -19.64 4.47 4.15
CA ILE A 366 -20.82 4.72 3.31
C ILE A 366 -22.07 4.25 4.05
N PRO A 367 -23.01 5.14 4.42
CA PRO A 367 -24.25 4.75 5.06
C PRO A 367 -25.04 3.77 4.20
N LYS A 368 -25.60 2.74 4.86
CA LYS A 368 -26.61 1.89 4.24
C LYS A 368 -27.89 2.69 4.07
N GLU A 369 -28.67 2.34 3.05
CA GLU A 369 -30.01 2.88 2.90
C GLU A 369 -30.85 2.43 4.09
N THR A 370 -31.42 3.38 4.83
CA THR A 370 -32.37 3.08 5.88
C THR A 370 -33.66 2.64 5.20
N SER A 371 -34.09 1.39 5.42
CA SER A 371 -35.43 0.97 5.01
C SER A 371 -36.42 1.90 5.70
N ARG A 372 -37.18 2.66 4.91
CA ARG A 372 -38.31 3.45 5.41
C ARG A 372 -39.39 2.55 5.97
#